data_AF-A0A2A5ARD7-F1
#
_entry.id   AF-A0A2A5ARD7-F1
#
_cell.length_a   1.000
_cell.length_b   1.000
_cell.length_c   1.000
_cell.angle_alpha   90.00
_cell.angle_beta   90.00
_cell.angle_gamma   90.00
#
_symmetry.space_group_name_H-M   'P 1'
#
loop_
_entity.id
_entity.type
_entity.pdbx_description
1 polymer ?
#
loop_
_entity_poly.entity_id
_entity_poly.type
_entity_poly.pdbx_seq_one_letter_code
_entity_poly.pdbx_strand_id
1 'polypeptide(L)'
;MSNNQDVKESLEEINVQLNRVSNGGSDVFENLKDFGKEMENILETVQKVENESQEIRSNLDSSNISIQSLNEQILENTNLVKELYNKINHIQNVQLKVENSIKSLDDIATQTRFLSLNAIIEAGKAGDAGKTFTVIAQEIQVLAEVAANTASTVEGLVSQVSKASDECIGAIESVEDSFGRSIGIVEEVSSYVKQSSQNSFEQLSHTQEMAIGINKGYEVLTSSCALSQGIDLWSRAARVYFDDLKSRLNIEIEDKSTSKVILMDFNSRLRIGINSIDFQHSILVGIINDIYVHLRTGSDTSQQTLINLVEKLAKNTVNHFAFEEEWFKKCLYDEGDGHKKIHDNLLAKVIDFKTQLETNYSYMVSLDLIEFLVDWLTSHILGVDRRYIDHLQAHMAVEPNQSDFGF
;
A
#
# COMPACT_ATOMS: atom_id res chain seq x y z
N MET A 1 -25.31 42.50 48.78
CA MET A 1 -25.61 41.07 48.66
C MET A 1 -25.80 40.65 47.20
N SER A 2 -26.57 41.37 46.36
CA SER A 2 -26.66 41.11 44.89
C SER A 2 -25.30 40.98 44.20
N ASN A 3 -24.44 41.99 44.38
CA ASN A 3 -23.16 42.08 43.66
C ASN A 3 -22.15 40.95 43.94
N ASN A 4 -22.30 40.19 45.02
CA ASN A 4 -21.39 39.07 45.35
C ASN A 4 -21.92 37.73 44.83
N GLN A 5 -23.24 37.62 44.70
CA GLN A 5 -23.91 36.50 44.03
C GLN A 5 -23.66 36.57 42.51
N ASP A 6 -23.81 37.75 41.91
CA ASP A 6 -23.57 37.97 40.47
C ASP A 6 -22.10 37.65 40.07
N VAL A 7 -21.14 37.98 40.95
CA VAL A 7 -19.71 37.65 40.76
C VAL A 7 -19.46 36.15 40.92
N LYS A 8 -20.09 35.50 41.90
CA LYS A 8 -19.97 34.05 42.07
C LYS A 8 -20.50 33.27 40.87
N GLU A 9 -21.68 33.65 40.36
CA GLU A 9 -22.29 33.05 39.16
C GLU A 9 -21.40 33.25 37.92
N SER A 10 -20.85 34.47 37.74
CA SER A 10 -19.92 34.76 36.64
C SER A 10 -18.65 33.91 36.71
N LEU A 11 -18.12 33.70 37.92
CA LEU A 11 -16.94 32.85 38.10
C LEU A 11 -17.27 31.37 37.87
N GLU A 12 -18.44 30.89 38.31
CA GLU A 12 -18.93 29.53 38.03
C GLU A 12 -18.99 29.29 36.52
N GLU A 13 -19.55 30.22 35.76
CA GLU A 13 -19.59 30.15 34.30
C GLU A 13 -18.18 30.12 33.69
N ILE A 14 -17.25 30.97 34.14
CA ILE A 14 -15.87 30.99 33.63
C ILE A 14 -15.18 29.64 33.88
N ASN A 15 -15.33 29.03 35.06
CA ASN A 15 -14.74 27.73 35.36
C ASN A 15 -15.24 26.62 34.42
N VAL A 16 -16.56 26.59 34.18
CA VAL A 16 -17.18 25.66 33.23
C VAL A 16 -16.63 25.88 31.82
N GLN A 17 -16.49 27.15 31.38
CA GLN A 17 -15.94 27.46 30.06
C GLN A 17 -14.46 27.06 29.94
N LEU A 18 -13.65 27.28 30.98
CA LEU A 18 -12.23 26.88 31.00
C LEU A 18 -12.05 25.36 30.91
N ASN A 19 -12.88 24.60 31.62
CA ASN A 19 -12.90 23.14 31.52
C ASN A 19 -13.29 22.68 30.11
N ARG A 20 -14.32 23.30 29.51
CA ARG A 20 -14.74 22.99 28.13
C ARG A 20 -13.66 23.28 27.10
N VAL A 21 -12.98 24.44 27.22
CA VAL A 21 -11.90 24.83 26.30
C VAL A 21 -10.69 23.90 26.44
N SER A 22 -10.31 23.55 27.67
CA SER A 22 -9.20 22.64 27.95
C SER A 22 -9.45 21.23 27.38
N ASN A 23 -10.65 20.68 27.61
CA ASN A 23 -11.02 19.37 27.08
C ASN A 23 -11.10 19.39 25.54
N GLY A 24 -11.74 20.42 24.98
CA GLY A 24 -11.79 20.61 23.52
C GLY A 24 -10.41 20.76 22.87
N GLY A 25 -9.46 21.42 23.55
CA GLY A 25 -8.07 21.50 23.09
C GLY A 25 -7.36 20.14 23.06
N SER A 26 -7.61 19.28 24.05
CA SER A 26 -7.08 17.91 24.07
C SER A 26 -7.65 17.06 22.93
N ASP A 27 -8.96 17.16 22.68
CA ASP A 27 -9.62 16.44 21.59
C ASP A 27 -9.11 16.89 20.21
N VAL A 28 -8.89 18.20 20.04
CA VAL A 28 -8.27 18.74 18.82
C VAL A 28 -6.87 18.19 18.63
N PHE A 29 -6.06 18.10 19.69
CA PHE A 29 -4.70 17.57 19.59
C PHE A 29 -4.65 16.10 19.13
N GLU A 30 -5.49 15.22 19.69
CA GLU A 30 -5.56 13.82 19.25
C GLU A 30 -6.04 13.71 17.79
N ASN A 31 -7.04 14.49 17.39
CA ASN A 31 -7.49 14.54 15.99
C ASN A 31 -6.38 14.99 15.03
N LEU A 32 -5.53 15.94 15.45
CA LEU A 32 -4.39 16.39 14.64
C LEU A 32 -3.32 15.30 14.49
N LYS A 33 -3.09 14.48 15.52
CA LYS A 33 -2.17 13.35 15.44
C LYS A 33 -2.64 12.29 14.44
N ASP A 34 -3.94 11.97 14.45
CA ASP A 34 -4.51 11.03 13.49
C ASP A 34 -4.55 11.62 12.07
N PHE A 35 -4.81 12.93 11.93
CA PHE A 35 -4.66 13.62 10.65
C PHE A 35 -3.22 13.50 10.10
N GLY A 36 -2.20 13.67 10.94
CA GLY A 36 -0.80 13.50 10.54
C GLY A 36 -0.47 12.11 9.99
N LYS A 37 -0.96 11.05 10.65
CA LYS A 37 -0.79 9.66 10.16
C LYS A 37 -1.45 9.45 8.80
N GLU A 38 -2.65 9.99 8.60
CA GLU A 38 -3.33 9.85 7.30
C GLU A 38 -2.60 10.61 6.19
N MET A 39 -1.99 11.74 6.49
CA MET A 39 -1.15 12.45 5.52
C MET A 39 0.06 11.62 5.08
N GLU A 40 0.71 10.90 6.01
CA GLU A 40 1.81 9.97 5.71
C GLU A 40 1.34 8.80 4.82
N ASN A 41 0.19 8.19 5.15
CA ASN A 41 -0.39 7.10 4.34
C ASN A 41 -0.73 7.56 2.91
N ILE A 42 -1.27 8.78 2.76
CA ILE A 42 -1.60 9.34 1.45
C ILE A 42 -0.31 9.61 0.67
N LEU A 43 0.75 10.10 1.31
CA LEU A 43 2.05 10.33 0.65
C LEU A 43 2.66 9.04 0.11
N GLU A 44 2.64 7.95 0.89
CA GLU A 44 3.09 6.63 0.43
C GLU A 44 2.28 6.15 -0.77
N THR A 45 0.95 6.32 -0.72
CA THR A 45 0.06 5.95 -1.82
C THR A 45 0.36 6.74 -3.09
N VAL A 46 0.58 8.06 -2.97
CA VAL A 46 0.95 8.93 -4.11
C VAL A 46 2.25 8.47 -4.75
N GLN A 47 3.27 8.16 -3.96
CA GLN A 47 4.57 7.69 -4.47
C GLN A 47 4.44 6.35 -5.20
N LYS A 48 3.63 5.43 -4.65
CA LYS A 48 3.35 4.14 -5.28
C LYS A 48 2.66 4.31 -6.63
N VAL A 49 1.62 5.14 -6.70
CA VAL A 49 0.88 5.42 -7.96
C VAL A 49 1.79 6.11 -8.98
N GLU A 50 2.69 7.00 -8.56
CA GLU A 50 3.68 7.61 -9.45
C GLU A 50 4.60 6.56 -10.07
N ASN A 51 5.17 5.67 -9.26
CA ASN A 51 6.05 4.60 -9.73
C ASN A 51 5.32 3.64 -10.68
N GLU A 52 4.12 3.20 -10.32
CA GLU A 52 3.27 2.35 -11.17
C GLU A 52 2.93 3.04 -12.50
N SER A 53 2.66 4.34 -12.48
CA SER A 53 2.39 5.12 -13.70
C SER A 53 3.62 5.22 -14.62
N GLN A 54 4.82 5.33 -14.07
CA GLN A 54 6.07 5.31 -14.85
C GLN A 54 6.30 3.93 -15.49
N GLU A 55 6.07 2.85 -14.74
CA GLU A 55 6.15 1.49 -15.27
C GLU A 55 5.15 1.25 -16.41
N ILE A 56 3.90 1.72 -16.23
CA ILE A 56 2.88 1.68 -17.29
C ILE A 56 3.38 2.37 -18.55
N ARG A 57 3.99 3.55 -18.47
CA ARG A 57 4.53 4.25 -19.65
C ARG A 57 5.61 3.46 -20.37
N SER A 58 6.56 2.88 -19.62
CA SER A 58 7.60 2.02 -20.18
C SER A 58 7.02 0.80 -20.92
N ASN A 59 5.99 0.18 -20.34
CA ASN A 59 5.28 -0.94 -20.95
C ASN A 59 4.52 -0.52 -22.22
N LEU A 60 3.94 0.68 -22.24
CA LEU A 60 3.25 1.23 -23.41
C LEU A 60 4.23 1.57 -24.54
N ASP A 61 5.42 2.10 -24.23
CA ASP A 61 6.46 2.34 -25.22
C ASP A 61 6.94 1.02 -25.86
N SER A 62 7.14 -0.01 -25.04
CA SER A 62 7.49 -1.36 -25.51
C SER A 62 6.37 -1.99 -26.35
N SER A 63 5.11 -1.73 -25.98
CA SER A 63 3.93 -2.17 -26.73
C SER A 63 3.85 -1.48 -28.10
N ASN A 64 4.13 -0.18 -28.17
CA ASN A 64 4.19 0.55 -29.44
C ASN A 64 5.26 -0.01 -30.40
N ILE A 65 6.45 -0.33 -29.89
CA ILE A 65 7.52 -0.96 -30.70
C ILE A 65 7.05 -2.32 -31.22
N SER A 66 6.39 -3.10 -30.37
CA SER A 66 5.87 -4.43 -30.74
C SER A 66 4.75 -4.34 -31.79
N ILE A 67 3.84 -3.36 -31.67
CA ILE A 67 2.80 -3.06 -32.66
C ILE A 67 3.43 -2.69 -34.01
N GLN A 68 4.47 -1.85 -34.02
CA GLN A 68 5.15 -1.47 -35.25
C GLN A 68 5.80 -2.69 -35.92
N SER A 69 6.52 -3.51 -35.16
CA SER A 69 7.13 -4.72 -35.68
C SER A 69 6.10 -5.70 -36.25
N LEU A 70 4.95 -5.84 -35.57
CA LEU A 70 3.87 -6.71 -36.03
C LEU A 70 3.24 -6.20 -37.34
N ASN A 71 3.05 -4.89 -37.48
CA ASN A 71 2.58 -4.29 -38.73
C ASN A 71 3.56 -4.55 -39.89
N GLU A 72 4.87 -4.40 -39.65
CA GLU A 72 5.89 -4.68 -40.65
C GLU A 72 5.87 -6.17 -41.09
N GLN A 73 5.76 -7.10 -40.13
CA GLN A 73 5.66 -8.53 -40.42
C GLN A 73 4.38 -8.89 -41.20
N ILE A 74 3.24 -8.31 -40.85
CA ILE A 74 1.98 -8.53 -41.57
C ILE A 74 2.09 -8.04 -43.02
N LEU A 75 2.72 -6.89 -43.24
CA LEU A 75 2.93 -6.34 -44.58
C LEU A 75 3.85 -7.24 -45.42
N GLU A 76 4.95 -7.72 -44.85
CA GLU A 76 5.85 -8.66 -45.50
C GLU A 76 5.13 -9.96 -45.87
N ASN A 77 4.40 -10.54 -44.92
CA ASN A 77 3.63 -11.76 -45.15
C ASN A 77 2.54 -11.59 -46.22
N THR A 78 1.87 -10.43 -46.26
CA THR A 78 0.89 -10.11 -47.30
C THR A 78 1.54 -10.11 -48.69
N ASN A 79 2.77 -9.61 -48.81
CA ASN A 79 3.50 -9.65 -50.08
C ASN A 79 3.91 -11.08 -50.45
N LEU A 80 4.38 -11.88 -49.49
CA LEU A 80 4.70 -13.30 -49.72
C LEU A 80 3.48 -14.10 -50.20
N VAL A 81 2.30 -13.85 -49.63
CA VAL A 81 1.05 -14.46 -50.06
C VAL A 81 0.72 -14.11 -51.52
N LYS A 82 0.89 -12.84 -51.92
CA LYS A 82 0.71 -12.41 -53.32
C LYS A 82 1.68 -13.10 -54.27
N GLU A 83 2.94 -13.27 -53.86
CA GLU A 83 3.93 -14.00 -54.66
C GLU A 83 3.56 -15.48 -54.82
N LEU A 84 3.11 -16.13 -53.74
CA LEU A 84 2.65 -17.52 -53.77
C LEU A 84 1.46 -17.68 -54.72
N TYR A 85 0.48 -16.79 -54.64
CA TYR A 85 -0.68 -16.77 -55.54
C TYR A 85 -0.25 -16.71 -57.01
N ASN A 86 0.68 -15.83 -57.37
CA ASN A 86 1.20 -15.71 -58.73
C ASN A 86 1.93 -16.98 -59.20
N LYS A 87 2.70 -17.63 -58.31
CA LYS A 87 3.42 -18.87 -58.64
C LYS A 87 2.47 -20.04 -58.87
N ILE A 88 1.42 -20.18 -58.05
CA ILE A 88 0.41 -21.23 -58.22
C ILE A 88 -0.39 -21.02 -59.52
N ASN A 89 -0.77 -19.78 -59.83
CA ASN A 89 -1.41 -19.46 -61.11
C ASN A 89 -0.49 -19.79 -62.31
N HIS A 90 0.81 -19.58 -62.19
CA HIS A 90 1.75 -19.99 -63.23
C HIS A 90 1.77 -21.51 -63.41
N ILE A 91 1.75 -22.27 -62.31
CA ILE A 91 1.68 -23.75 -62.33
C ILE A 91 0.40 -24.22 -63.03
N GLN A 92 -0.77 -23.65 -62.70
CA GLN A 92 -2.04 -23.99 -63.39
C GLN A 92 -1.96 -23.72 -64.90
N ASN A 93 -1.38 -22.59 -65.31
CA ASN A 93 -1.19 -22.28 -66.73
C ASN A 93 -0.25 -23.27 -67.44
N VAL A 94 0.80 -23.76 -66.76
CA VAL A 94 1.70 -24.79 -67.31
C VAL A 94 0.98 -26.13 -67.39
N GLN A 95 0.18 -26.51 -66.40
CA GLN A 95 -0.61 -27.75 -66.41
C GLN A 95 -1.54 -27.83 -67.63
N LEU A 96 -2.25 -26.74 -67.96
CA LEU A 96 -3.11 -26.69 -69.15
C LEU A 96 -2.33 -26.95 -70.45
N LYS A 97 -1.07 -26.49 -70.54
CA LYS A 97 -0.22 -26.75 -71.72
C LYS A 97 0.23 -28.21 -71.77
N VAL A 98 0.56 -28.79 -70.62
CA VAL A 98 0.93 -30.21 -70.50
C VAL A 98 -0.26 -31.09 -70.89
N GLU A 99 -1.46 -30.80 -70.37
CA GLU A 99 -2.69 -31.54 -70.69
C GLU A 99 -2.96 -31.59 -72.20
N ASN A 100 -2.84 -30.45 -72.89
CA ASN A 100 -2.96 -30.38 -74.35
C ASN A 100 -1.89 -31.23 -75.09
N SER A 101 -0.68 -31.30 -74.54
CA SER A 101 0.42 -32.10 -75.11
C SER A 101 0.18 -33.60 -74.91
N ILE A 102 -0.35 -34.00 -73.75
CA ILE A 102 -0.73 -35.39 -73.46
C ILE A 102 -1.86 -35.85 -74.38
N LYS A 103 -2.88 -35.01 -74.58
CA LYS A 103 -3.96 -35.29 -75.54
C LYS A 103 -3.42 -35.52 -76.96
N SER A 104 -2.48 -34.67 -77.39
CA SER A 104 -1.82 -34.82 -78.69
C SER A 104 -1.00 -36.11 -78.79
N LEU A 105 -0.34 -36.53 -77.71
CA LEU A 105 0.41 -37.79 -77.65
C LEU A 105 -0.51 -39.02 -77.73
N ASP A 106 -1.66 -38.98 -77.04
CA ASP A 106 -2.66 -40.04 -77.12
C ASP A 106 -3.27 -40.16 -78.53
N ASP A 107 -3.54 -39.02 -79.19
CA ASP A 107 -3.96 -38.97 -80.58
C ASP A 107 -2.91 -39.59 -81.52
N ILE A 108 -1.62 -39.25 -81.34
CA ILE A 108 -0.52 -39.82 -82.14
C ILE A 108 -0.38 -41.33 -81.89
N ALA A 109 -0.46 -41.78 -80.63
CA ALA A 109 -0.39 -43.18 -80.27
C ALA A 109 -1.55 -43.96 -80.92
N THR A 110 -2.76 -43.43 -80.86
CA THR A 110 -3.95 -44.00 -81.50
C THR A 110 -3.81 -44.08 -83.01
N GLN A 111 -3.33 -43.02 -83.67
CA GLN A 111 -3.08 -43.01 -85.11
C GLN A 111 -1.99 -44.02 -85.52
N THR A 112 -0.91 -44.09 -84.76
CA THR A 112 0.20 -45.03 -85.00
C THR A 112 -0.27 -46.47 -84.89
N ARG A 113 -1.14 -46.75 -83.91
CA ARG A 113 -1.78 -48.07 -83.75
C ARG A 113 -2.65 -48.44 -84.95
N PHE A 114 -3.40 -47.49 -85.53
CA PHE A 114 -4.17 -47.74 -86.74
C PHE A 114 -3.29 -47.94 -87.98
N LEU A 115 -2.21 -47.15 -88.12
CA LEU A 115 -1.24 -47.30 -89.22
C LEU A 115 -0.54 -48.67 -89.18
N SER A 116 -0.12 -49.11 -87.98
CA SER A 116 0.54 -50.40 -87.82
C SER A 116 -0.41 -51.56 -88.07
N LEU A 117 -1.67 -51.45 -87.65
CA LEU A 117 -2.72 -52.42 -87.98
C LEU A 117 -2.93 -52.54 -89.50
N ASN A 118 -3.00 -51.40 -90.20
CA ASN A 118 -3.11 -51.39 -91.66
C ASN A 118 -1.89 -52.04 -92.32
N ALA A 119 -0.68 -51.80 -91.79
CA ALA A 119 0.54 -52.41 -92.28
C ALA A 119 0.58 -53.93 -92.04
N ILE A 120 0.09 -54.42 -90.90
CA ILE A 120 -0.08 -55.87 -90.62
C ILE A 120 -0.99 -56.51 -91.67
N ILE A 121 -2.11 -55.86 -92.01
CA ILE A 121 -3.07 -56.35 -93.02
C ILE A 121 -2.41 -56.44 -94.39
N GLU A 122 -1.69 -55.40 -94.82
CA GLU A 122 -1.07 -55.36 -96.15
C GLU A 122 0.14 -56.31 -96.25
N ALA A 123 0.93 -56.45 -95.19
CA ALA A 123 2.00 -57.45 -95.10
C ALA A 123 1.45 -58.88 -95.17
N GLY A 124 0.28 -59.13 -94.58
CA GLY A 124 -0.44 -60.41 -94.71
C GLY A 124 -0.86 -60.72 -96.15
N LYS A 125 -1.26 -59.71 -96.95
CA LYS A 125 -1.60 -59.88 -98.37
C LYS A 125 -0.37 -60.23 -99.24
N ALA A 126 0.82 -59.79 -98.85
CA ALA A 126 2.07 -60.07 -99.57
C ALA A 126 2.60 -61.52 -99.36
N GLY A 127 1.95 -62.32 -98.50
CA GLY A 127 2.31 -63.72 -98.27
C GLY A 127 3.69 -63.89 -97.64
N ASP A 128 4.50 -64.84 -98.13
CA ASP A 128 5.81 -65.15 -97.55
C ASP A 128 6.81 -63.98 -97.58
N ALA A 129 6.69 -63.06 -98.55
CA ALA A 129 7.55 -61.87 -98.62
C ALA A 129 7.23 -60.82 -97.53
N GLY A 130 6.02 -60.86 -96.95
CA GLY A 130 5.55 -59.89 -95.96
C GLY A 130 5.82 -60.27 -94.50
N LYS A 131 6.23 -61.51 -94.20
CA LYS A 131 6.39 -62.02 -92.82
C LYS A 131 7.26 -61.12 -91.92
N THR A 132 8.39 -60.63 -92.43
CA THR A 132 9.27 -59.72 -91.67
C THR A 132 8.60 -58.37 -91.41
N PHE A 133 7.82 -57.86 -92.36
CA PHE A 133 7.06 -56.61 -92.19
C PHE A 133 5.93 -56.76 -91.16
N THR A 134 5.26 -57.91 -91.12
CA THR A 134 4.23 -58.20 -90.10
C THR A 134 4.80 -58.08 -88.69
N VAL A 135 5.98 -58.66 -88.44
CA VAL A 135 6.64 -58.60 -87.13
C VAL A 135 6.98 -57.16 -86.73
N ILE A 136 7.54 -56.37 -87.65
CA ILE A 136 7.86 -54.95 -87.40
C ILE A 136 6.58 -54.16 -87.08
N ALA A 137 5.51 -54.37 -87.85
CA ALA A 137 4.25 -53.66 -87.63
C ALA A 137 3.57 -54.04 -86.31
N GLN A 138 3.69 -55.30 -85.88
CA GLN A 138 3.25 -55.73 -84.54
C GLN A 138 4.04 -55.06 -83.42
N GLU A 139 5.36 -54.93 -83.55
CA GLU A 139 6.19 -54.21 -82.58
C GLU A 139 5.80 -52.72 -82.49
N ILE A 140 5.54 -52.07 -83.64
CA ILE A 140 5.04 -50.68 -83.69
C ILE A 140 3.68 -50.57 -82.99
N GLN A 141 2.79 -51.56 -83.15
CA GLN A 141 1.49 -51.58 -82.49
C GLN A 141 1.64 -51.64 -80.97
N VAL A 142 2.52 -52.50 -80.46
CA VAL A 142 2.82 -52.61 -79.03
C VAL A 142 3.40 -51.30 -78.49
N LEU A 143 4.35 -50.69 -79.20
CA LEU A 143 4.91 -49.38 -78.83
C LEU A 143 3.84 -48.29 -78.77
N ALA A 144 2.91 -48.26 -79.72
CA ALA A 144 1.80 -47.33 -79.73
C ALA A 144 0.84 -47.54 -78.54
N GLU A 145 0.56 -48.78 -78.16
CA GLU A 145 -0.24 -49.09 -76.97
C GLU A 145 0.45 -48.69 -75.66
N VAL A 146 1.76 -48.94 -75.55
CA VAL A 146 2.57 -48.45 -74.42
C VAL A 146 2.54 -46.92 -74.35
N ALA A 147 2.64 -46.23 -75.49
CA ALA A 147 2.58 -44.77 -75.54
C ALA A 147 1.22 -44.22 -75.08
N ALA A 148 0.11 -44.82 -75.51
CA ALA A 148 -1.24 -44.43 -75.08
C ALA A 148 -1.44 -44.66 -73.57
N ASN A 149 -1.05 -45.84 -73.06
CA ASN A 149 -1.11 -46.13 -71.62
C ASN A 149 -0.22 -45.17 -70.80
N THR A 150 0.95 -44.81 -71.32
CA THR A 150 1.83 -43.81 -70.70
C THR A 150 1.16 -42.44 -70.68
N ALA A 151 0.56 -42.01 -71.78
CA ALA A 151 -0.17 -40.74 -71.88
C ALA A 151 -1.31 -40.67 -70.84
N SER A 152 -2.13 -41.72 -70.74
CA SER A 152 -3.20 -41.81 -69.73
C SER A 152 -2.68 -41.75 -68.29
N THR A 153 -1.54 -42.40 -68.01
CA THR A 153 -0.90 -42.32 -66.69
C THR A 153 -0.47 -40.89 -66.36
N VAL A 154 0.13 -40.18 -67.33
CA VAL A 154 0.56 -38.78 -67.14
C VAL A 154 -0.64 -37.84 -67.03
N GLU A 155 -1.74 -38.08 -67.76
CA GLU A 155 -3.00 -37.35 -67.59
C GLU A 155 -3.51 -37.43 -66.15
N GLY A 156 -3.51 -38.64 -65.56
CA GLY A 156 -3.86 -38.84 -64.16
C GLY A 156 -2.94 -38.11 -63.17
N LEU A 157 -1.64 -37.99 -63.48
CA LEU A 157 -0.71 -37.19 -62.68
C LEU A 157 -1.00 -35.69 -62.82
N VAL A 158 -1.24 -35.19 -64.03
CA VAL A 158 -1.60 -33.77 -64.27
C VAL A 158 -2.86 -33.38 -63.52
N SER A 159 -3.89 -34.25 -63.53
CA SER A 159 -5.12 -34.04 -62.75
C SER A 159 -4.86 -33.93 -61.25
N GLN A 160 -3.98 -34.78 -60.70
CA GLN A 160 -3.58 -34.70 -59.29
C GLN A 160 -2.85 -33.39 -58.96
N VAL A 161 -1.93 -32.92 -59.82
CA VAL A 161 -1.24 -31.65 -59.58
C VAL A 161 -2.21 -30.46 -59.72
N SER A 162 -3.19 -30.52 -60.63
CA SER A 162 -4.23 -29.51 -60.76
C SER A 162 -5.07 -29.41 -59.48
N LYS A 163 -5.56 -30.55 -58.98
CA LYS A 163 -6.29 -30.58 -57.71
C LYS A 163 -5.46 -30.02 -56.55
N ALA A 164 -4.19 -30.41 -56.44
CA ALA A 164 -3.29 -29.87 -55.41
C ALA A 164 -3.09 -28.36 -55.54
N SER A 165 -3.09 -27.82 -56.77
CA SER A 165 -2.95 -26.38 -57.02
C SER A 165 -4.21 -25.62 -56.56
N ASP A 166 -5.40 -26.17 -56.82
CA ASP A 166 -6.67 -25.60 -56.35
C ASP A 166 -6.76 -25.61 -54.82
N GLU A 167 -6.33 -26.71 -54.18
CA GLU A 167 -6.22 -26.79 -52.71
C GLU A 167 -5.25 -25.74 -52.15
N CYS A 168 -4.12 -25.48 -52.82
CA CYS A 168 -3.19 -24.42 -52.44
C CYS A 168 -3.81 -23.02 -52.56
N ILE A 169 -4.64 -22.76 -53.57
CA ILE A 169 -5.35 -21.47 -53.71
C ILE A 169 -6.30 -21.26 -52.53
N GLY A 170 -7.11 -22.27 -52.19
CA GLY A 170 -8.02 -22.17 -51.04
C GLY A 170 -7.27 -21.96 -49.71
N ALA A 171 -6.11 -22.59 -49.54
CA ALA A 171 -5.25 -22.36 -48.38
C ALA A 171 -4.69 -20.91 -48.34
N ILE A 172 -4.29 -20.37 -49.50
CA ILE A 172 -3.83 -18.98 -49.64
C ILE A 172 -4.94 -18.00 -49.25
N GLU A 173 -6.17 -18.19 -49.72
CA GLU A 173 -7.32 -17.34 -49.38
C GLU A 173 -7.60 -17.34 -47.87
N SER A 174 -7.50 -18.51 -47.22
CA SER A 174 -7.66 -18.62 -45.77
C SER A 174 -6.55 -17.90 -45.00
N VAL A 175 -5.32 -17.88 -45.52
CA VAL A 175 -4.19 -17.15 -44.92
C VAL A 175 -4.39 -15.64 -45.09
N GLU A 176 -4.87 -15.20 -46.25
CA GLU A 176 -5.19 -13.80 -46.51
C GLU A 176 -6.27 -13.26 -45.55
N ASP A 177 -7.36 -14.01 -45.33
CA ASP A 177 -8.38 -13.66 -44.33
C ASP A 177 -7.79 -13.58 -42.92
N SER A 178 -6.93 -14.53 -42.54
CA SER A 178 -6.27 -14.55 -41.23
C SER A 178 -5.40 -13.31 -41.02
N PHE A 179 -4.68 -12.84 -42.05
CA PHE A 179 -3.93 -11.59 -41.97
C PHE A 179 -4.85 -10.37 -41.93
N GLY A 180 -5.95 -10.35 -42.67
CA GLY A 180 -6.97 -9.30 -42.57
C GLY A 180 -7.51 -9.14 -41.15
N ARG A 181 -7.83 -10.25 -40.48
CA ARG A 181 -8.23 -10.25 -39.06
C ARG A 181 -7.10 -9.79 -38.14
N SER A 182 -5.86 -10.16 -38.44
CA SER A 182 -4.69 -9.75 -37.65
C SER A 182 -4.48 -8.23 -37.71
N ILE A 183 -4.69 -7.61 -38.88
CA ILE A 183 -4.64 -6.14 -39.03
C ILE A 183 -5.66 -5.47 -38.11
N GLY A 184 -6.91 -5.95 -38.10
CA GLY A 184 -7.96 -5.40 -37.23
C GLY A 184 -7.62 -5.50 -35.74
N ILE A 185 -7.03 -6.62 -35.30
CA ILE A 185 -6.56 -6.78 -33.92
C ILE A 185 -5.44 -5.77 -33.60
N VAL A 186 -4.50 -5.56 -34.52
CA VAL A 186 -3.41 -4.59 -34.31
C VAL A 186 -3.92 -3.17 -34.18
N GLU A 187 -4.91 -2.78 -34.98
CA GLU A 187 -5.57 -1.47 -34.88
C GLU A 187 -6.27 -1.30 -33.52
N GLU A 188 -6.97 -2.33 -33.05
CA GLU A 188 -7.64 -2.31 -31.74
C GLU A 188 -6.62 -2.16 -30.59
N VAL A 189 -5.54 -2.96 -30.61
CA VAL A 189 -4.46 -2.88 -29.62
C VAL A 189 -3.77 -1.53 -29.64
N SER A 190 -3.55 -0.94 -30.82
CA SER A 190 -3.01 0.42 -30.96
C SER A 190 -3.90 1.47 -30.31
N SER A 191 -5.22 1.35 -30.48
CA SER A 191 -6.19 2.22 -29.81
C SER A 191 -6.13 2.08 -28.28
N TYR A 192 -6.05 0.86 -27.76
CA TYR A 192 -5.91 0.63 -26.31
C TYR A 192 -4.61 1.21 -25.75
N VAL A 193 -3.48 1.03 -26.44
CA VAL A 193 -2.19 1.60 -26.02
C VAL A 193 -2.26 3.12 -25.97
N LYS A 194 -2.88 3.75 -26.97
CA LYS A 194 -3.08 5.21 -26.99
C LYS A 194 -3.96 5.68 -25.82
N GLN A 195 -5.08 5.02 -25.56
CA GLN A 195 -5.96 5.36 -24.44
C GLN A 195 -5.26 5.20 -23.09
N SER A 196 -4.54 4.08 -22.90
CA SER A 196 -3.78 3.81 -21.68
C SER A 196 -2.68 4.83 -21.45
N SER A 197 -2.01 5.29 -22.53
CA SER A 197 -1.02 6.37 -22.47
C SER A 197 -1.62 7.68 -21.97
N GLN A 198 -2.80 8.05 -22.47
CA GLN A 198 -3.51 9.24 -22.01
C GLN A 198 -3.93 9.10 -20.54
N ASN A 199 -4.52 7.96 -20.14
CA ASN A 199 -4.92 7.70 -18.76
C ASN A 199 -3.72 7.77 -17.80
N SER A 200 -2.57 7.22 -18.20
CA SER A 200 -1.34 7.28 -17.42
C SER A 200 -0.79 8.70 -17.27
N PHE A 201 -0.92 9.54 -18.31
CA PHE A 201 -0.56 10.95 -18.23
C PHE A 201 -1.46 11.73 -17.27
N GLU A 202 -2.79 11.52 -17.35
CA GLU A 202 -3.76 12.14 -16.45
C GLU A 202 -3.53 11.70 -14.98
N GLN A 203 -3.25 10.41 -14.77
CA GLN A 203 -2.91 9.85 -13.45
C GLN A 203 -1.70 10.56 -12.82
N LEU A 204 -0.63 10.79 -13.60
CA LEU A 204 0.55 11.53 -13.13
C LEU A 204 0.25 12.99 -12.80
N SER A 205 -0.63 13.63 -13.57
CA SER A 205 -1.07 15.00 -13.24
C SER A 205 -1.81 15.03 -11.90
N HIS A 206 -2.71 14.07 -11.67
CA HIS A 206 -3.44 13.96 -10.41
C HIS A 206 -2.53 13.64 -9.23
N THR A 207 -1.52 12.79 -9.37
CA THR A 207 -0.57 12.52 -8.27
C THR A 207 0.25 13.77 -7.91
N GLN A 208 0.62 14.60 -8.89
CA GLN A 208 1.28 15.88 -8.63
C GLN A 208 0.39 16.86 -7.86
N GLU A 209 -0.90 16.97 -8.24
CA GLU A 209 -1.88 17.78 -7.51
C GLU A 209 -2.07 17.28 -6.08
N MET A 210 -2.15 15.96 -5.88
CA MET A 210 -2.21 15.35 -4.56
C MET A 210 -0.97 15.67 -3.73
N ALA A 211 0.24 15.58 -4.30
CA ALA A 211 1.48 15.92 -3.59
C ALA A 211 1.50 17.39 -3.10
N ILE A 212 1.00 18.32 -3.93
CA ILE A 212 0.83 19.73 -3.52
C ILE A 212 -0.20 19.85 -2.40
N GLY A 213 -1.32 19.13 -2.50
CA GLY A 213 -2.36 19.06 -1.47
C GLY A 213 -1.82 18.54 -0.13
N ILE A 214 -0.95 17.53 -0.18
CA ILE A 214 -0.30 16.95 0.99
C ILE A 214 0.55 17.98 1.73
N ASN A 215 1.40 18.70 0.98
CA ASN A 215 2.24 19.75 1.56
C ASN A 215 1.41 20.85 2.23
N LYS A 216 0.31 21.28 1.60
CA LYS A 216 -0.63 22.24 2.22
C LYS A 216 -1.28 21.67 3.48
N GLY A 217 -1.62 20.38 3.49
CA GLY A 217 -2.15 19.71 4.68
C GLY A 217 -1.16 19.71 5.85
N TYR A 218 0.14 19.50 5.59
CA TYR A 218 1.17 19.62 6.62
C TYR A 218 1.28 21.05 7.19
N GLU A 219 1.18 22.09 6.37
CA GLU A 219 1.15 23.48 6.84
C GLU A 219 -0.03 23.74 7.80
N VAL A 220 -1.21 23.21 7.45
CA VAL A 220 -2.42 23.30 8.30
C VAL A 220 -2.24 22.51 9.59
N LEU A 221 -1.69 21.30 9.53
CA LEU A 221 -1.40 20.46 10.69
C LEU A 221 -0.46 21.17 11.67
N THR A 222 0.66 21.70 11.19
CA THR A 222 1.63 22.41 12.03
C THR A 222 1.02 23.65 12.69
N SER A 223 0.27 24.44 11.91
CA SER A 223 -0.41 25.64 12.43
C SER A 223 -1.46 25.31 13.49
N SER A 224 -2.22 24.23 13.26
CA SER A 224 -3.26 23.78 14.18
C SER A 224 -2.68 23.19 15.48
N CYS A 225 -1.54 22.50 15.38
CA CYS A 225 -0.81 22.00 16.56
C CYS A 225 -0.30 23.15 17.44
N ALA A 226 0.26 24.20 16.82
CA ALA A 226 0.69 25.41 17.53
C ALA A 226 -0.48 26.11 18.22
N LEU A 227 -1.64 26.21 17.56
CA LEU A 227 -2.86 26.76 18.16
C LEU A 227 -3.35 25.91 19.34
N SER A 228 -3.40 24.58 19.19
CA SER A 228 -3.83 23.66 20.23
C SER A 228 -2.95 23.76 21.48
N GLN A 229 -1.63 23.84 21.31
CA GLN A 229 -0.69 24.07 22.41
C GLN A 229 -0.93 25.44 23.07
N GLY A 230 -1.19 26.47 22.27
CA GLY A 230 -1.56 27.80 22.77
C GLY A 230 -2.83 27.79 23.63
N ILE A 231 -3.85 27.02 23.23
CA ILE A 231 -5.10 26.85 23.99
C ILE A 231 -4.85 26.14 25.33
N ASP A 232 -4.03 25.09 25.35
CA ASP A 232 -3.66 24.40 26.60
C ASP A 232 -2.91 25.34 27.54
N LEU A 233 -1.89 26.05 27.05
CA LEU A 233 -1.12 27.03 27.83
C LEU A 233 -2.03 28.15 28.38
N TRP A 234 -2.90 28.70 27.55
CA TRP A 234 -3.84 29.73 27.96
C TRP A 234 -4.84 29.21 29.00
N SER A 235 -5.36 28.00 28.81
CA SER A 235 -6.29 27.38 29.77
C SER A 235 -5.63 27.17 31.13
N ARG A 236 -4.36 26.72 31.17
CA ARG A 236 -3.58 26.58 32.41
C ARG A 236 -3.34 27.93 33.07
N ALA A 237 -2.91 28.93 32.32
CA ALA A 237 -2.69 30.28 32.85
C ALA A 237 -3.99 30.90 33.39
N ALA A 238 -5.10 30.74 32.67
CA ALA A 238 -6.41 31.24 33.09
C ALA A 238 -6.91 30.56 34.37
N ARG A 239 -6.68 29.25 34.54
CA ARG A 239 -6.97 28.55 35.81
C ARG A 239 -6.20 29.14 36.98
N VAL A 240 -4.90 29.42 36.81
CA VAL A 240 -4.07 30.04 37.86
C VAL A 240 -4.61 31.42 38.27
N TYR A 241 -4.94 32.28 37.30
CA TYR A 241 -5.55 33.59 37.59
C TYR A 241 -6.93 33.45 38.24
N PHE A 242 -7.72 32.48 37.80
CA PHE A 242 -9.04 32.20 38.33
C PHE A 242 -8.99 31.72 39.79
N ASP A 243 -8.02 30.85 40.11
CA ASP A 243 -7.78 30.37 41.48
C ASP A 243 -7.30 31.49 42.41
N ASP A 244 -6.40 32.37 41.94
CA ASP A 244 -5.98 33.58 42.68
C ASP A 244 -7.15 34.53 42.95
N LEU A 245 -8.02 34.74 41.94
CA LEU A 245 -9.20 35.62 42.08
C LEU A 245 -10.22 35.06 43.07
N LYS A 246 -10.52 33.76 43.02
CA LYS A 246 -11.38 33.07 44.01
C LYS A 246 -10.85 33.28 45.44
N SER A 247 -9.54 33.12 45.62
CA SER A 247 -8.86 33.29 46.91
C SER A 247 -9.00 34.73 47.44
N ARG A 248 -8.76 35.74 46.60
CA ARG A 248 -8.86 37.16 46.99
C ARG A 248 -10.29 37.60 47.33
N LEU A 249 -11.29 37.04 46.65
CA LEU A 249 -12.69 37.38 46.85
C LEU A 249 -13.39 36.53 47.92
N ASN A 250 -12.71 35.50 48.44
CA ASN A 250 -13.25 34.55 49.41
C ASN A 250 -14.57 33.89 48.93
N ILE A 251 -14.62 33.53 47.64
CA ILE A 251 -15.78 32.89 47.00
C ILE A 251 -15.46 31.42 46.78
N GLU A 252 -16.26 30.54 47.38
CA GLU A 252 -16.26 29.11 47.10
C GLU A 252 -17.25 28.79 45.97
N ILE A 253 -16.75 28.14 44.94
CA ILE A 253 -17.50 27.69 43.76
C ILE A 253 -17.58 26.17 43.82
N GLU A 254 -18.79 25.62 43.82
CA GLU A 254 -18.99 24.19 43.62
C GLU A 254 -18.72 23.86 42.14
N ASP A 255 -17.65 23.12 41.85
CA ASP A 255 -17.39 22.67 40.48
C ASP A 255 -18.43 21.61 40.07
N LYS A 256 -19.44 22.05 39.30
CA LYS A 256 -20.49 21.19 38.74
C LYS A 256 -20.17 20.67 37.34
N SER A 257 -19.05 21.06 36.72
CA SER A 257 -18.66 20.60 35.38
C SER A 257 -17.80 19.35 35.46
N THR A 258 -18.47 18.20 35.60
CA THR A 258 -17.87 16.90 35.94
C THR A 258 -16.98 17.03 37.17
N SER A 259 -17.38 16.45 38.30
CA SER A 259 -16.39 16.10 39.30
C SER A 259 -15.32 15.29 38.57
N LYS A 260 -14.22 15.94 38.15
CA LYS A 260 -12.95 15.26 37.93
C LYS A 260 -12.77 14.66 39.30
N VAL A 261 -13.03 13.36 39.41
CA VAL A 261 -13.04 12.76 40.73
C VAL A 261 -11.59 12.75 41.12
N ILE A 262 -11.21 13.75 41.89
CA ILE A 262 -9.88 13.91 42.42
C ILE A 262 -9.81 12.89 43.54
N LEU A 263 -9.04 11.84 43.31
CA LEU A 263 -8.76 10.85 44.34
C LEU A 263 -7.90 11.47 45.43
N MET A 264 -6.91 12.25 45.01
CA MET A 264 -5.93 12.89 45.87
C MET A 264 -5.84 14.37 45.56
N ASP A 265 -6.24 15.20 46.51
CA ASP A 265 -6.08 16.65 46.42
C ASP A 265 -4.73 17.08 47.02
N PHE A 266 -3.90 17.78 46.22
CA PHE A 266 -2.61 18.31 46.66
C PHE A 266 -2.80 19.61 47.46
N ASN A 267 -3.35 19.48 48.66
CA ASN A 267 -3.56 20.58 49.60
C ASN A 267 -2.34 20.84 50.50
N SER A 268 -2.47 21.84 51.37
CA SER A 268 -1.45 22.25 52.34
C SER A 268 -0.92 21.13 53.23
N ARG A 269 -1.62 20.00 53.39
CA ARG A 269 -1.12 18.87 54.17
C ARG A 269 -0.01 18.10 53.45
N LEU A 270 -0.08 17.97 52.13
CA LEU A 270 0.92 17.26 51.33
C LEU A 270 2.09 18.16 50.92
N ARG A 271 2.01 19.45 51.22
CA ARG A 271 3.13 20.38 51.09
C ARG A 271 4.08 20.21 52.25
N ILE A 272 5.36 20.06 51.95
CA ILE A 272 6.45 20.01 52.93
C ILE A 272 7.18 21.35 53.04
N GLY A 273 6.85 22.33 52.18
CA GLY A 273 7.40 23.68 52.25
C GLY A 273 8.75 23.85 51.56
N ILE A 274 9.11 22.91 50.69
CA ILE A 274 10.25 23.01 49.77
C ILE A 274 9.65 23.08 48.37
N ASN A 275 9.70 24.26 47.73
CA ASN A 275 8.93 24.55 46.52
C ASN A 275 9.18 23.56 45.36
N SER A 276 10.42 23.13 45.19
CA SER A 276 10.82 22.18 44.15
C SER A 276 10.24 20.79 44.38
N ILE A 277 10.31 20.30 45.62
CA ILE A 277 9.74 19.01 46.01
C ILE A 277 8.22 19.06 46.01
N ASP A 278 7.61 20.14 46.52
CA ASP A 278 6.16 20.35 46.46
C ASP A 278 5.64 20.37 45.00
N PHE A 279 6.41 20.94 44.07
CA PHE A 279 6.10 20.90 42.64
C PHE A 279 6.15 19.46 42.11
N GLN A 280 7.20 18.70 42.41
CA GLN A 280 7.33 17.30 41.99
C GLN A 280 6.23 16.41 42.59
N HIS A 281 5.90 16.56 43.88
CA HIS A 281 4.79 15.87 44.53
C HIS A 281 3.45 16.18 43.85
N SER A 282 3.23 17.44 43.45
CA SER A 282 2.01 17.82 42.73
C SER A 282 1.88 17.12 41.36
N ILE A 283 3.01 16.87 40.69
CA ILE A 283 3.04 16.11 39.43
C ILE A 283 2.65 14.64 39.69
N LEU A 284 3.23 14.01 40.71
CA LEU A 284 2.92 12.62 41.08
C LEU A 284 1.44 12.46 41.45
N VAL A 285 0.91 13.36 42.28
CA VAL A 285 -0.52 13.39 42.63
C VAL A 285 -1.40 13.59 41.38
N GLY A 286 -0.97 14.45 40.45
CA GLY A 286 -1.64 14.65 39.18
C GLY A 286 -1.75 13.37 38.34
N ILE A 287 -0.63 12.64 38.19
CA ILE A 287 -0.61 11.38 37.43
C ILE A 287 -1.45 10.30 38.11
N ILE A 288 -1.44 10.21 39.45
CA ILE A 288 -2.30 9.28 40.21
C ILE A 288 -3.79 9.59 39.98
N ASN A 289 -4.16 10.87 39.96
CA ASN A 289 -5.53 11.27 39.63
C ASN A 289 -5.91 10.91 38.20
N ASP A 290 -4.99 11.04 37.24
CA ASP A 290 -5.23 10.63 35.85
C ASP A 290 -5.42 9.11 35.73
N ILE A 291 -4.61 8.30 36.44
CA ILE A 291 -4.80 6.84 36.56
C ILE A 291 -6.17 6.53 37.16
N TYR A 292 -6.54 7.19 38.26
CA TYR A 292 -7.82 6.97 38.91
C TYR A 292 -9.01 7.31 38.01
N VAL A 293 -8.95 8.44 37.30
CA VAL A 293 -10.00 8.83 36.34
C VAL A 293 -10.12 7.79 35.24
N HIS A 294 -8.99 7.30 34.71
CA HIS A 294 -8.97 6.23 33.72
C HIS A 294 -9.65 4.95 34.27
N LEU A 295 -9.35 4.53 35.50
CA LEU A 295 -9.95 3.34 36.10
C LEU A 295 -11.44 3.49 36.45
N ARG A 296 -11.88 4.70 36.79
CA ARG A 296 -13.25 4.99 37.23
C ARG A 296 -14.23 5.21 36.07
N THR A 297 -13.75 5.74 34.94
CA THR A 297 -14.61 6.10 33.81
C THR A 297 -15.10 4.89 33.02
N GLY A 298 -14.47 3.71 33.17
CA GLY A 298 -15.08 2.41 32.88
C GLY A 298 -15.54 2.16 31.44
N SER A 299 -15.17 3.01 30.47
CA SER A 299 -15.60 2.88 29.08
C SER A 299 -14.41 3.08 28.12
N ASP A 300 -14.11 2.04 27.34
CA ASP A 300 -13.27 2.04 26.12
C ASP A 300 -11.84 2.61 26.18
N THR A 301 -11.27 2.88 27.35
CA THR A 301 -9.86 3.28 27.43
C THR A 301 -8.94 2.05 27.42
N SER A 302 -8.02 2.01 26.46
CA SER A 302 -7.16 0.84 26.23
C SER A 302 -6.31 0.48 27.45
N GLN A 303 -6.11 -0.82 27.69
CA GLN A 303 -5.11 -1.34 28.64
C GLN A 303 -3.74 -0.67 28.43
N GLN A 304 -3.39 -0.35 27.19
CA GLN A 304 -2.15 0.36 26.84
C GLN A 304 -2.11 1.78 27.40
N THR A 305 -3.24 2.49 27.46
CA THR A 305 -3.31 3.82 28.08
C THR A 305 -3.02 3.75 29.57
N LEU A 306 -3.55 2.75 30.29
CA LEU A 306 -3.22 2.53 31.70
C LEU A 306 -1.74 2.23 31.88
N ILE A 307 -1.18 1.33 31.05
CA ILE A 307 0.25 0.99 31.08
C ILE A 307 1.09 2.24 30.86
N ASN A 308 0.77 3.07 29.85
CA ASN A 308 1.50 4.31 29.57
C ASN A 308 1.43 5.31 30.74
N LEU A 309 0.28 5.40 31.43
CA LEU A 309 0.14 6.25 32.62
C LEU A 309 0.98 5.73 33.79
N VAL A 310 1.00 4.41 34.00
CA VAL A 310 1.84 3.77 35.03
C VAL A 310 3.33 3.91 34.70
N GLU A 311 3.72 3.80 33.43
CA GLU A 311 5.09 4.07 32.98
C GLU A 311 5.49 5.53 33.21
N LYS A 312 4.59 6.47 32.89
CA LYS A 312 4.81 7.89 33.15
C LYS A 312 4.96 8.14 34.65
N LEU A 313 4.13 7.53 35.49
CA LEU A 313 4.25 7.62 36.95
C LEU A 313 5.60 7.08 37.42
N ALA A 314 5.96 5.85 37.03
CA ALA A 314 7.21 5.22 37.41
C ALA A 314 8.43 6.07 37.02
N LYS A 315 8.44 6.62 35.80
CA LYS A 315 9.52 7.51 35.35
C LYS A 315 9.63 8.78 36.20
N ASN A 316 8.51 9.43 36.48
CA ASN A 316 8.52 10.66 37.31
C ASN A 316 8.92 10.35 38.75
N THR A 317 8.49 9.22 39.31
CA THR A 317 8.90 8.80 40.66
C THR A 317 10.41 8.53 40.74
N VAL A 318 10.99 7.85 39.74
CA VAL A 318 12.44 7.64 39.67
C VAL A 318 13.21 8.97 39.61
N ASN A 319 12.74 9.90 38.78
CA ASN A 319 13.38 11.20 38.64
C ASN A 319 13.29 12.02 39.94
N HIS A 320 12.14 11.99 40.61
CA HIS A 320 11.92 12.66 41.89
C HIS A 320 12.83 12.08 42.99
N PHE A 321 12.90 10.75 43.12
CA PHE A 321 13.80 10.12 44.07
C PHE A 321 15.28 10.41 43.78
N ALA A 322 15.67 10.40 42.51
CA ALA A 322 17.04 10.74 42.14
C ALA A 322 17.38 12.18 42.51
N PHE A 323 16.43 13.12 42.36
CA PHE A 323 16.59 14.50 42.80
C PHE A 323 16.82 14.60 44.31
N GLU A 324 15.98 13.94 45.12
CA GLU A 324 16.13 13.95 46.59
C GLU A 324 17.42 13.27 47.04
N GLU A 325 17.74 12.10 46.49
CA GLU A 325 18.94 11.34 46.83
C GLU A 325 20.23 12.07 46.43
N GLU A 326 20.22 12.81 45.33
CA GLU A 326 21.34 13.67 44.97
C GLU A 326 21.50 14.79 45.99
N TRP A 327 20.39 15.39 46.44
CA TRP A 327 20.45 16.42 47.48
C TRP A 327 20.95 15.84 48.81
N PHE A 328 20.45 14.67 49.24
CA PHE A 328 20.93 13.97 50.43
C PHE A 328 22.44 13.76 50.43
N LYS A 329 23.01 13.38 49.27
CA LYS A 329 24.46 13.22 49.11
C LYS A 329 25.21 14.56 49.23
N LYS A 330 24.69 15.61 48.60
CA LYS A 330 25.29 16.96 48.61
C LYS A 330 25.27 17.59 50.00
N CYS A 331 24.25 17.34 50.81
CA CYS A 331 24.09 17.89 52.15
C CYS A 331 24.44 16.91 53.28
N LEU A 332 24.97 15.72 52.95
CA LEU A 332 25.34 14.67 53.91
C LEU A 332 24.21 14.34 54.91
N TYR A 333 23.01 14.06 54.39
CA TYR A 333 21.88 13.71 55.23
C TYR A 333 22.07 12.31 55.86
N ASP A 334 22.17 12.25 57.18
CA ASP A 334 22.56 11.04 57.94
C ASP A 334 21.62 9.83 57.73
N GLU A 335 20.34 10.08 57.41
CA GLU A 335 19.37 9.00 57.15
C GLU A 335 19.19 8.69 55.65
N GLY A 336 19.97 9.32 54.76
CA GLY A 336 19.80 9.22 53.30
C GLY A 336 19.84 7.79 52.76
N ASP A 337 20.77 6.95 53.25
CA ASP A 337 20.86 5.54 52.84
C ASP A 337 19.66 4.71 53.31
N GLY A 338 19.09 5.04 54.48
CA GLY A 338 17.87 4.42 54.99
C GLY A 338 16.66 4.85 54.18
N HIS A 339 16.60 6.12 53.79
CA HIS A 339 15.56 6.69 52.95
C HIS A 339 15.55 6.04 51.56
N LYS A 340 16.72 5.92 50.92
CA LYS A 340 16.85 5.27 49.61
C LYS A 340 16.31 3.84 49.60
N LYS A 341 16.49 3.06 50.68
CA LYS A 341 15.90 1.70 50.76
C LYS A 341 14.36 1.72 50.74
N ILE A 342 13.74 2.79 51.23
CA ILE A 342 12.28 2.99 51.15
C ILE A 342 11.89 3.27 49.70
N HIS A 343 12.66 4.10 48.97
CA HIS A 343 12.46 4.35 47.53
C HIS A 343 12.57 3.07 46.70
N ASP A 344 13.64 2.29 46.90
CA ASP A 344 13.89 1.05 46.16
C ASP A 344 12.72 0.06 46.33
N ASN A 345 12.19 -0.07 47.55
CA ASN A 345 11.06 -0.95 47.86
C ASN A 345 9.76 -0.49 47.19
N LEU A 346 9.52 0.82 47.08
CA LEU A 346 8.38 1.34 46.32
C LEU A 346 8.53 1.01 44.85
N LEU A 347 9.67 1.37 44.26
CA LEU A 347 9.88 1.26 42.83
C LEU A 347 9.71 -0.19 42.37
N ALA A 348 10.20 -1.15 43.17
CA ALA A 348 9.98 -2.58 42.95
C ALA A 348 8.49 -2.93 42.88
N LYS A 349 7.66 -2.40 43.79
CA LYS A 349 6.20 -2.63 43.77
C LYS A 349 5.51 -1.98 42.56
N VAL A 350 5.90 -0.76 42.18
CA VAL A 350 5.33 -0.08 41.00
C VAL A 350 5.66 -0.84 39.72
N ILE A 351 6.89 -1.35 39.59
CA ILE A 351 7.30 -2.19 38.45
C ILE A 351 6.57 -3.54 38.45
N ASP A 352 6.35 -4.14 39.61
CA ASP A 352 5.58 -5.38 39.73
C ASP A 352 4.14 -5.18 39.25
N PHE A 353 3.45 -4.10 39.67
CA PHE A 353 2.13 -3.75 39.16
C PHE A 353 2.13 -3.51 37.64
N LYS A 354 3.14 -2.81 37.10
CA LYS A 354 3.28 -2.63 35.64
C LYS A 354 3.35 -4.00 34.94
N THR A 355 4.18 -4.90 35.44
CA THR A 355 4.37 -6.25 34.86
C THR A 355 3.05 -7.05 34.92
N GLN A 356 2.33 -6.98 36.04
CA GLN A 356 1.02 -7.63 36.18
C GLN A 356 -0.02 -7.05 35.20
N LEU A 357 -0.02 -5.73 34.98
CA LEU A 357 -0.90 -5.08 34.02
C LEU A 357 -0.58 -5.45 32.57
N GLU A 358 0.68 -5.76 32.24
CA GLU A 358 1.09 -6.20 30.90
C GLU A 358 0.78 -7.69 30.66
N THR A 359 0.97 -8.53 31.68
CA THR A 359 0.97 -10.00 31.52
C THR A 359 -0.31 -10.70 31.94
N ASN A 360 -1.06 -10.15 32.90
CA ASN A 360 -2.30 -10.74 33.43
C ASN A 360 -3.26 -9.64 33.90
N TYR A 361 -3.67 -8.78 32.97
CA TYR A 361 -4.56 -7.66 33.25
C TYR A 361 -5.89 -8.12 33.86
N SER A 362 -6.19 -7.61 35.05
CA SER A 362 -7.49 -7.76 35.68
C SER A 362 -7.92 -6.47 36.35
N TYR A 363 -9.23 -6.28 36.47
CA TYR A 363 -9.81 -5.14 37.16
C TYR A 363 -9.36 -5.08 38.64
N MET A 364 -9.14 -6.23 39.28
CA MET A 364 -8.66 -6.30 40.67
C MET A 364 -7.24 -5.74 40.82
N VAL A 365 -6.32 -6.08 39.90
CA VAL A 365 -4.95 -5.53 39.87
C VAL A 365 -4.97 -4.00 39.76
N SER A 366 -5.94 -3.46 39.03
CA SER A 366 -6.08 -2.01 38.86
C SER A 366 -6.59 -1.32 40.14
N LEU A 367 -7.48 -1.97 40.90
CA LEU A 367 -7.93 -1.47 42.20
C LEU A 367 -6.83 -1.56 43.26
N ASP A 368 -6.10 -2.67 43.31
CA ASP A 368 -4.98 -2.87 44.23
C ASP A 368 -3.86 -1.83 43.97
N LEU A 369 -3.60 -1.53 42.69
CA LEU A 369 -2.66 -0.49 42.29
C LEU A 369 -3.07 0.88 42.85
N ILE A 370 -4.33 1.28 42.66
CA ILE A 370 -4.74 2.64 43.05
C ILE A 370 -4.80 2.81 44.57
N GLU A 371 -5.24 1.78 45.31
CA GLU A 371 -5.18 1.77 46.78
C GLU A 371 -3.74 1.90 47.27
N PHE A 372 -2.83 1.09 46.70
CA PHE A 372 -1.42 1.14 47.02
C PHE A 372 -0.78 2.52 46.76
N LEU A 373 -1.04 3.13 45.61
CA LEU A 373 -0.45 4.42 45.23
C LEU A 373 -0.88 5.56 46.18
N VAL A 374 -2.16 5.59 46.57
CA VAL A 374 -2.68 6.60 47.51
C VAL A 374 -2.07 6.45 48.88
N ASP A 375 -2.12 5.24 49.42
CA ASP A 375 -1.63 4.95 50.76
C ASP A 375 -0.14 5.19 50.87
N TRP A 376 0.61 4.76 49.85
CA TRP A 376 2.05 4.92 49.84
C TRP A 376 2.44 6.38 49.73
N LEU A 377 1.95 7.12 48.72
CA LEU A 377 2.39 8.51 48.51
C LEU A 377 2.03 9.39 49.70
N THR A 378 0.85 9.18 50.29
CA THR A 378 0.42 9.90 51.48
C THR A 378 1.29 9.57 52.69
N SER A 379 1.58 8.29 52.92
CA SER A 379 2.40 7.86 54.06
C SER A 379 3.86 8.27 53.91
N HIS A 380 4.37 8.29 52.69
CA HIS A 380 5.73 8.70 52.39
C HIS A 380 5.92 10.20 52.61
N ILE A 381 5.09 11.04 51.98
CA ILE A 381 5.16 12.49 52.14
C ILE A 381 4.96 12.88 53.61
N LEU A 382 3.96 12.32 54.28
CA LEU A 382 3.63 12.73 55.65
C LEU A 382 4.52 12.10 56.72
N GLY A 383 5.06 10.91 56.47
CA GLY A 383 5.78 10.12 57.49
C GLY A 383 7.28 10.02 57.27
N VAL A 384 7.74 10.16 56.03
CA VAL A 384 9.14 9.95 55.65
C VAL A 384 9.76 11.26 55.19
N ASP A 385 9.17 11.94 54.21
CA ASP A 385 9.75 13.13 53.57
C ASP A 385 9.84 14.31 54.53
N ARG A 386 8.84 14.42 55.40
CA ARG A 386 8.85 15.43 56.47
C ARG A 386 10.07 15.38 57.38
N ARG A 387 10.75 14.22 57.48
CA ARG A 387 11.92 14.06 58.36
C ARG A 387 13.14 14.84 57.86
N TYR A 388 13.27 15.02 56.56
CA TYR A 388 14.43 15.72 56.00
C TYR A 388 14.22 17.24 55.85
N ILE A 389 13.02 17.78 56.14
CA ILE A 389 12.66 19.19 55.86
C ILE A 389 13.67 20.15 56.47
N ASP A 390 13.88 20.08 57.79
CA ASP A 390 14.75 21.02 58.51
C ASP A 390 16.19 20.95 57.97
N HIS A 391 16.64 19.73 57.63
CA HIS A 391 17.98 19.50 57.09
C HIS A 391 18.14 20.07 55.68
N LEU A 392 17.18 19.85 54.78
CA LEU A 392 17.24 20.38 53.41
C LEU A 392 17.04 21.90 53.37
N GLN A 393 16.15 22.45 54.19
CA GLN A 393 15.96 23.90 54.31
C GLN A 393 17.22 24.61 54.82
N ALA A 394 17.99 23.97 55.72
CA ALA A 394 19.29 24.49 56.13
C ALA A 394 20.36 24.43 55.02
N HIS A 395 20.14 23.65 53.95
CA HIS A 395 21.08 23.38 52.87
C HIS A 395 20.52 23.70 51.47
N MET A 396 19.66 24.72 51.34
CA MET A 396 19.10 25.16 50.06
C MET A 396 20.15 25.59 49.02
N ALA A 397 21.33 26.02 49.45
CA ALA A 397 22.40 26.45 48.54
C ALA A 397 22.97 25.31 47.66
N VAL A 398 22.71 24.05 48.02
CA VAL A 398 23.17 22.86 47.28
C VAL A 398 22.02 22.08 46.64
N GLU A 399 20.85 22.70 46.50
CA GLU A 399 19.70 22.13 45.81
C GLU A 399 20.07 21.75 44.35
N PRO A 400 19.73 20.52 43.91
CA PRO A 400 19.91 20.13 42.51
C PRO A 400 19.05 20.94 41.53
N ASN A 401 19.45 20.98 40.26
CA ASN A 401 18.65 21.64 39.23
C ASN A 401 17.57 20.68 38.70
N GLN A 402 16.31 21.11 38.66
CA GLN A 402 15.18 20.27 38.25
C GLN A 402 15.31 19.77 36.79
N SER A 403 15.91 20.57 35.91
CA SER A 403 16.09 20.22 34.49
C SER A 403 16.95 18.98 34.28
N ASP A 404 17.87 18.70 35.21
CA ASP A 404 18.79 17.56 35.13
C ASP A 404 18.07 16.23 35.37
N PHE A 405 16.85 16.29 35.92
CA PHE A 405 15.98 15.16 36.25
C PHE A 405 14.70 15.14 35.39
N GLY A 406 14.63 15.95 34.33
CA GLY A 406 13.52 15.91 33.37
C GLY A 406 12.20 16.48 33.89
N PHE A 407 12.26 17.40 34.86
CA PHE A 407 11.15 18.21 35.36
C PHE A 407 11.16 19.63 34.81
#